data_AF-A0A2I0QKH6-F1
#
_entry.id   AF-A0A2I0QKH6-F1
#
_cell.length_a   1.000
_cell.length_b   1.000
_cell.length_c   1.000
_cell.angle_alpha   90.00
_cell.angle_beta   90.00
_cell.angle_gamma   90.00
#
_symmetry.space_group_name_H-M   'P 1'
#
loop_
_entity.id
_entity.type
_entity.pdbx_description
1 polymer ?
#
loop_
_entity_poly.entity_id
_entity_poly.type
_entity_poly.pdbx_seq_one_letter_code
_entity_poly.pdbx_strand_id
1 'polypeptide(L)'
;MEKTEVMHALSNEGLSVNMEATVLYHIIPDKANEVHKGIGPNYEGVVVMPQFRSVVREVVAEYQAIDIYTEKRAVLENKVFEDASKRLKGKNIVVESVLFRNVELPQQLKNSIEEKKKAEQDSLRMEYILEKEKKEADRKRIEAQGISDANKIIANSLTSQYLTWYWISNLDKHNSVIYVPIGDNGMPMFKNVDSVRTDIVTNVTNSTG
;
A
#
# COMPACT_ATOMS: atom_id res chain seq x y z
N MET A 1 7.60 -38.04 21.73
CA MET A 1 7.91 -38.53 20.37
C MET A 1 7.30 -37.56 19.38
N GLU A 2 8.05 -37.12 18.37
CA GLU A 2 7.57 -36.22 17.32
C GLU A 2 7.40 -37.00 16.02
N LYS A 3 6.29 -36.76 15.30
CA LYS A 3 6.10 -37.31 13.97
C LYS A 3 5.46 -36.28 13.05
N THR A 4 6.06 -36.13 11.88
CA THR A 4 5.59 -35.26 10.80
C THR A 4 5.00 -36.09 9.68
N GLU A 5 3.90 -35.62 9.12
CA GLU A 5 3.21 -36.26 8.01
C GLU A 5 2.65 -35.24 7.02
N VAL A 6 2.82 -35.53 5.72
CA VAL A 6 2.19 -34.78 4.63
C VAL A 6 0.75 -35.22 4.50
N MET A 7 -0.17 -34.27 4.48
CA MET A 7 -1.60 -34.49 4.43
C MET A 7 -2.25 -33.67 3.32
N HIS A 8 -3.26 -34.29 2.71
CA HIS A 8 -4.16 -33.67 1.75
C HIS A 8 -5.54 -33.58 2.39
N ALA A 9 -6.10 -32.38 2.42
CA ALA A 9 -7.42 -32.09 2.97
C ALA A 9 -8.18 -31.13 2.07
N LEU A 10 -9.51 -31.22 2.12
CA LEU A 10 -10.41 -30.29 1.44
C LEU A 10 -10.89 -29.27 2.46
N SER A 11 -10.80 -27.99 2.10
CA SER A 11 -11.41 -26.90 2.87
C SER A 11 -12.93 -26.88 2.72
N ASN A 12 -13.62 -26.06 3.52
CA ASN A 12 -15.07 -25.90 3.43
C ASN A 12 -15.57 -25.39 2.06
N GLU A 13 -14.69 -24.76 1.27
CA GLU A 13 -14.95 -24.26 -0.08
C GLU A 13 -14.68 -25.33 -1.16
N GLY A 14 -14.26 -26.53 -0.78
CA GLY A 14 -13.90 -27.59 -1.72
C GLY A 14 -12.52 -27.42 -2.37
N LEU A 15 -11.71 -26.47 -1.89
CA LEU A 15 -10.33 -26.31 -2.35
C LEU A 15 -9.42 -27.34 -1.68
N SER A 16 -8.58 -28.01 -2.48
CA SER A 16 -7.57 -28.94 -2.00
C SER A 16 -6.38 -28.17 -1.41
N VAL A 17 -6.03 -28.48 -0.17
CA VAL A 17 -4.89 -27.90 0.54
C VAL A 17 -3.90 -29.01 0.88
N ASN A 18 -2.64 -28.79 0.52
CA ASN A 18 -1.54 -29.67 0.91
C ASN A 18 -0.86 -29.06 2.14
N MET A 19 -0.64 -29.86 3.16
CA MET A 19 -0.03 -29.39 4.39
C MET A 19 0.82 -30.46 5.04
N GLU A 20 1.85 -30.04 5.76
CA GLU A 20 2.58 -30.91 6.68
C GLU A 20 2.04 -30.69 8.09
N ALA A 21 1.78 -31.75 8.82
CA ALA A 21 1.32 -31.67 10.20
C ALA A 21 2.23 -32.50 11.08
N THR A 22 2.63 -31.93 12.20
CA THR A 22 3.49 -32.53 13.20
C THR A 22 2.69 -32.73 14.47
N VAL A 23 2.75 -33.94 15.03
CA VAL A 23 2.18 -34.23 16.36
C VAL A 23 3.29 -34.66 17.31
N LEU A 24 3.31 -34.02 18.48
CA LEU A 24 4.14 -34.39 19.60
C LEU A 24 3.27 -35.12 20.62
N TYR A 25 3.66 -36.33 21.00
CA TYR A 25 2.88 -37.17 21.89
C TYR A 25 3.79 -38.08 22.73
N HIS A 26 3.24 -38.56 23.84
CA HIS A 26 3.86 -39.58 24.67
C HIS A 26 2.83 -40.58 25.19
N ILE A 27 3.29 -41.77 25.56
CA ILE A 27 2.45 -42.75 26.25
C ILE A 27 2.50 -42.48 27.75
N ILE A 28 1.39 -42.73 28.45
CA ILE A 28 1.36 -42.69 29.92
C ILE A 28 2.21 -43.87 30.45
N PRO A 29 3.28 -43.63 31.22
CA PRO A 29 4.22 -44.68 31.64
C PRO A 29 3.52 -45.87 32.32
N ASP A 30 2.56 -45.59 33.21
CA ASP A 30 1.81 -46.61 33.96
C ASP A 30 0.95 -47.51 33.07
N LYS A 31 0.62 -47.05 31.87
CA LYS A 31 -0.27 -47.73 30.92
C LYS A 31 0.46 -48.21 29.67
N ALA A 32 1.79 -48.05 29.61
CA ALA A 32 2.60 -48.47 28.48
C ALA A 32 2.44 -49.96 28.15
N ASN A 33 2.31 -50.82 29.17
CA ASN A 33 2.07 -52.25 28.99
C ASN A 33 0.73 -52.56 28.32
N GLU A 34 -0.33 -51.80 28.62
CA GLU A 34 -1.65 -51.98 28.00
C GLU A 34 -1.64 -51.55 26.54
N VAL A 35 -0.97 -50.43 26.23
CA VAL A 35 -0.78 -49.96 24.85
C VAL A 35 -0.01 -50.99 24.03
N HIS A 36 1.09 -51.51 24.58
CA HIS A 36 1.94 -52.47 23.88
C HIS A 36 1.23 -53.82 23.66
N LYS A 37 0.47 -54.32 24.64
CA LYS A 37 -0.30 -55.57 24.50
C LYS A 37 -1.53 -55.43 23.62
N GLY A 38 -2.21 -54.29 23.66
CA GLY A 38 -3.46 -54.06 22.95
C GLY A 38 -3.28 -53.68 21.47
N ILE A 39 -2.29 -52.85 21.16
CA ILE A 39 -2.07 -52.32 19.81
C ILE A 39 -0.82 -52.93 19.16
N GLY A 40 0.18 -53.28 19.97
CA GLY A 40 1.47 -53.78 19.51
C GLY A 40 2.54 -52.69 19.40
N PRO A 41 3.74 -53.05 18.91
CA PRO A 41 4.88 -52.14 18.80
C PRO A 41 4.66 -51.00 17.81
N ASN A 42 3.76 -51.15 16.83
CA ASN A 42 3.48 -50.13 15.81
C ASN A 42 2.24 -49.26 16.13
N TYR A 43 2.04 -48.90 17.40
CA TYR A 43 0.89 -48.09 17.81
C TYR A 43 0.86 -46.71 17.15
N GLU A 44 2.03 -46.18 16.77
CA GLU A 44 2.16 -44.90 16.06
C GLU A 44 1.45 -44.94 14.69
N GLY A 45 1.77 -45.91 13.85
CA GLY A 45 1.21 -46.03 12.50
C GLY A 45 -0.21 -46.59 12.47
N VAL A 46 -0.59 -47.37 13.48
CA VAL A 46 -1.91 -48.04 13.53
C VAL A 46 -2.98 -47.17 14.18
N VAL A 47 -2.61 -46.35 15.17
CA VAL A 47 -3.59 -45.58 15.96
C VAL A 47 -3.31 -44.08 15.91
N VAL A 48 -2.09 -43.65 16.23
CA VAL A 48 -1.78 -42.22 16.37
C VAL A 48 -1.94 -41.49 15.03
N MET A 49 -1.21 -41.91 14.00
CA MET A 49 -1.24 -41.23 12.69
C MET A 49 -2.62 -41.28 12.03
N PRO A 50 -3.33 -42.43 11.94
CA PRO A 50 -4.65 -42.47 11.32
C PRO A 50 -5.67 -41.59 12.02
N GLN A 51 -5.63 -41.55 13.37
CA GLN A 51 -6.57 -40.74 14.12
C GLN A 51 -6.23 -39.25 14.02
N PHE A 52 -4.94 -38.90 14.04
CA PHE A 52 -4.46 -37.55 13.81
C PHE A 52 -4.86 -37.04 12.42
N ARG A 53 -4.63 -37.81 11.34
CA ARG A 53 -5.08 -37.49 9.98
C ARG A 53 -6.58 -37.22 9.90
N SER A 54 -7.37 -38.04 10.60
CA SER A 54 -8.83 -37.94 10.59
C SER A 54 -9.28 -36.63 11.24
N VAL A 55 -8.72 -36.28 12.40
CA VAL A 55 -9.02 -35.02 13.09
C VAL A 55 -8.57 -33.82 12.26
N VAL A 56 -7.36 -33.85 11.69
CA VAL A 56 -6.86 -32.75 10.85
C VAL A 56 -7.80 -32.52 9.66
N ARG A 57 -8.22 -33.58 8.96
CA ARG A 57 -9.14 -33.45 7.82
C ARG A 57 -10.51 -32.90 8.22
N GLU A 58 -11.03 -33.34 9.36
CA GLU A 58 -12.32 -32.90 9.89
C GLU A 58 -12.28 -31.41 10.26
N VAL A 59 -11.26 -30.98 10.99
CA VAL A 59 -11.07 -29.58 11.34
C VAL A 59 -10.84 -28.74 10.08
N VAL A 60 -9.96 -29.16 9.15
CA VAL A 60 -9.70 -28.40 7.92
C VAL A 60 -10.96 -28.25 7.06
N ALA A 61 -11.83 -29.26 7.03
CA ALA A 61 -13.08 -29.22 6.28
C ALA A 61 -14.09 -28.18 6.79
N GLU A 62 -13.94 -27.68 8.02
CA GLU A 62 -14.81 -26.64 8.58
C GLU A 62 -14.34 -25.21 8.24
N TYR A 63 -13.08 -25.03 7.83
CA TYR A 63 -12.46 -23.72 7.64
C TYR A 63 -12.11 -23.45 6.18
N GLN A 64 -11.99 -22.17 5.85
CA GLN A 64 -11.55 -21.73 4.52
C GLN A 64 -10.06 -21.99 4.34
N ALA A 65 -9.62 -22.25 3.11
CA ALA A 65 -8.21 -22.51 2.82
C ALA A 65 -7.30 -21.34 3.27
N ILE A 66 -7.80 -20.09 3.16
CA ILE A 66 -7.09 -18.88 3.57
C ILE A 66 -6.84 -18.81 5.08
N ASP A 67 -7.74 -19.35 5.90
CA ASP A 67 -7.65 -19.30 7.36
C ASP A 67 -6.52 -20.18 7.89
N ILE A 68 -6.19 -21.24 7.16
CA ILE A 68 -5.10 -22.16 7.48
C ILE A 68 -3.72 -21.52 7.24
N TYR A 69 -3.64 -20.63 6.25
CA TYR A 69 -2.41 -19.92 5.89
C TYR A 69 -2.17 -18.65 6.73
N THR A 70 -3.22 -18.04 7.25
CA THR A 70 -3.18 -16.74 7.94
C THR A 70 -3.06 -16.87 9.46
N GLU A 71 -3.36 -15.79 10.19
CA GLU A 71 -3.24 -15.72 11.65
C GLU A 71 -4.15 -16.70 12.40
N LYS A 72 -5.23 -17.18 11.76
CA LYS A 72 -6.14 -18.18 12.36
C LYS A 72 -5.52 -19.57 12.46
N ARG A 73 -4.33 -19.79 11.90
CA ARG A 73 -3.59 -21.05 12.02
C ARG A 73 -3.43 -21.52 13.46
N ALA A 74 -3.10 -20.62 14.40
CA ALA A 74 -2.93 -20.99 15.81
C ALA A 74 -4.24 -21.51 16.43
N VAL A 75 -5.39 -20.96 16.00
CA VAL A 75 -6.72 -21.41 16.45
C VAL A 75 -7.01 -22.81 15.92
N LEU A 76 -6.69 -23.07 14.65
CA LEU A 76 -6.81 -24.39 14.04
C LEU A 76 -5.91 -25.43 14.72
N GLU A 77 -4.65 -25.09 14.98
CA GLU A 77 -3.70 -25.97 15.68
C GLU A 77 -4.22 -26.36 17.08
N ASN A 78 -4.74 -25.38 17.83
CA ASN A 78 -5.34 -25.64 19.14
C ASN A 78 -6.59 -26.52 19.04
N LYS A 79 -7.46 -26.28 18.06
CA LYS A 79 -8.67 -27.10 17.86
C LYS A 79 -8.32 -28.55 17.54
N VAL A 80 -7.35 -28.76 16.64
CA VAL A 80 -6.86 -30.10 16.30
C VAL A 80 -6.21 -30.75 17.51
N PHE A 81 -5.44 -30.01 18.30
CA PHE A 81 -4.85 -30.50 19.54
C PHE A 81 -5.92 -31.01 20.52
N GLU A 82 -6.97 -30.22 20.77
CA GLU A 82 -8.05 -30.62 21.67
C GLU A 82 -8.76 -31.89 21.20
N ASP A 83 -9.09 -31.98 19.92
CA ASP A 83 -9.85 -33.11 19.38
C ASP A 83 -8.98 -34.36 19.22
N ALA A 84 -7.71 -34.21 18.84
CA ALA A 84 -6.75 -35.31 18.84
C ALA A 84 -6.49 -35.82 20.26
N SER A 85 -6.33 -34.92 21.23
CA SER A 85 -6.15 -35.27 22.64
C SER A 85 -7.36 -36.04 23.19
N LYS A 86 -8.59 -35.59 22.93
CA LYS A 86 -9.82 -36.31 23.32
C LYS A 86 -9.85 -37.73 22.76
N ARG A 87 -9.54 -37.92 21.47
CA ARG A 87 -9.58 -39.24 20.81
C ARG A 87 -8.46 -40.17 21.27
N LEU A 88 -7.25 -39.65 21.46
CA LEU A 88 -6.07 -40.45 21.82
C LEU A 88 -6.00 -40.76 23.32
N LYS A 89 -6.63 -39.95 24.17
CA LYS A 89 -6.72 -40.21 25.62
C LYS A 89 -7.39 -41.55 25.94
N GLY A 90 -8.40 -41.96 25.15
CA GLY A 90 -9.04 -43.28 25.27
C GLY A 90 -8.13 -44.48 24.94
N LYS A 91 -6.93 -44.23 24.41
CA LYS A 91 -5.91 -45.22 24.06
C LYS A 91 -4.64 -45.07 24.90
N ASN A 92 -4.72 -44.34 26.02
CA ASN A 92 -3.58 -44.07 26.92
C ASN A 92 -2.40 -43.31 26.26
N ILE A 93 -2.69 -42.54 25.20
CA ILE A 93 -1.72 -41.70 24.50
C ILE A 93 -2.08 -40.24 24.77
N VAL A 94 -1.09 -39.46 25.21
CA VAL A 94 -1.25 -38.04 25.51
C VAL A 94 -0.59 -37.23 24.39
N VAL A 95 -1.35 -36.29 23.83
CA VAL A 95 -0.83 -35.31 22.87
C VAL A 95 -0.29 -34.12 23.65
N GLU A 96 0.93 -33.68 23.34
CA GLU A 96 1.57 -32.51 23.94
C GLU A 96 1.37 -31.26 23.08
N SER A 97 1.53 -31.40 21.77
CA SER A 97 1.34 -30.29 20.83
C SER A 97 1.05 -30.78 19.42
N VAL A 98 0.34 -29.95 18.67
CA VAL A 98 0.15 -30.11 17.23
C VAL A 98 0.67 -28.86 16.55
N LEU A 99 1.47 -29.04 15.50
CA LEU A 99 2.00 -27.94 14.71
C LEU A 99 1.75 -28.22 13.23
N PHE A 100 1.20 -27.24 12.53
CA PHE A 100 1.22 -27.27 11.08
C PHE A 100 2.58 -26.79 10.56
N ARG A 101 3.00 -27.31 9.43
CA ARG A 101 4.21 -26.92 8.71
C ARG A 101 3.81 -26.86 7.24
N ASN A 102 4.47 -25.98 6.47
CA ASN A 102 4.36 -25.94 5.02
C ASN A 102 2.93 -26.14 4.47
N VAL A 103 2.07 -25.12 4.66
CA VAL A 103 0.72 -25.12 4.09
C VAL A 103 0.79 -24.52 2.69
N GLU A 104 0.56 -25.34 1.68
CA GLU A 104 0.51 -24.93 0.29
C GLU A 104 -0.94 -24.72 -0.15
N LEU A 105 -1.26 -23.46 -0.46
CA LEU A 105 -2.53 -23.09 -1.08
C LEU A 105 -2.52 -23.47 -2.56
N PRO A 106 -3.66 -23.91 -3.13
CA PRO A 106 -3.76 -24.15 -4.55
C PRO A 106 -3.44 -22.87 -5.35
N GLN A 107 -2.69 -23.05 -6.45
CA GLN A 107 -2.12 -21.93 -7.23
C GLN A 107 -3.18 -20.91 -7.68
N GLN A 108 -4.39 -21.37 -8.02
CA GLN A 108 -5.50 -20.51 -8.41
C GLN A 108 -5.85 -19.50 -7.32
N LEU A 109 -6.01 -19.95 -6.07
CA LEU A 109 -6.34 -19.08 -4.95
C LEU A 109 -5.18 -18.13 -4.64
N LYS A 110 -3.94 -18.63 -4.65
CA LYS A 110 -2.75 -17.81 -4.45
C LYS A 110 -2.68 -16.66 -5.46
N ASN A 111 -2.89 -16.95 -6.74
CA ASN A 111 -2.91 -15.94 -7.80
C ASN A 111 -4.00 -14.89 -7.56
N SER A 112 -5.23 -15.31 -7.23
CA SER A 112 -6.32 -14.37 -6.98
C SER A 112 -6.06 -13.47 -5.77
N ILE A 113 -5.42 -13.99 -4.71
CA ILE A 113 -5.02 -13.19 -3.54
C ILE A 113 -3.93 -12.18 -3.92
N GLU A 114 -2.92 -12.61 -4.67
CA GLU A 114 -1.85 -11.73 -5.14
C GLU A 114 -2.38 -10.62 -6.06
N GLU A 115 -3.30 -10.95 -6.98
CA GLU A 115 -3.97 -9.99 -7.85
C GLU A 115 -4.81 -8.98 -7.05
N LYS A 116 -5.61 -9.45 -6.09
CA LYS A 116 -6.39 -8.57 -5.22
C LYS A 116 -5.49 -7.62 -4.42
N LYS A 117 -4.44 -8.14 -3.80
CA LYS A 117 -3.48 -7.35 -3.03
C LYS A 117 -2.76 -6.33 -3.89
N LYS A 118 -2.41 -6.70 -5.12
CA LYS A 118 -1.81 -5.79 -6.10
C LYS A 118 -2.77 -4.67 -6.47
N ALA A 119 -4.03 -4.99 -6.77
CA ALA A 119 -5.05 -3.99 -7.09
C ALA A 119 -5.30 -3.01 -5.92
N GLU A 120 -5.36 -3.51 -4.68
CA GLU A 120 -5.47 -2.68 -3.48
C GLU A 120 -4.26 -1.74 -3.32
N GLN A 121 -3.05 -2.26 -3.51
CA GLN A 121 -1.84 -1.44 -3.45
C GLN A 121 -1.76 -0.41 -4.57
N ASP A 122 -2.18 -0.76 -5.79
CA ASP A 122 -2.23 0.15 -6.92
C ASP A 122 -3.25 1.27 -6.70
N SER A 123 -4.42 0.96 -6.11
CA SER A 123 -5.41 1.97 -5.71
C SER A 123 -4.87 2.93 -4.64
N LEU A 124 -4.25 2.39 -3.59
CA LEU A 124 -3.63 3.22 -2.54
C LEU A 124 -2.53 4.11 -3.10
N ARG A 125 -1.73 3.60 -4.04
CA ARG A 125 -0.72 4.39 -4.74
C ARG A 125 -1.36 5.52 -5.55
N MET A 126 -2.41 5.23 -6.29
CA MET A 126 -3.12 6.24 -7.10
C MET A 126 -3.74 7.32 -6.23
N GLU A 127 -4.33 6.95 -5.09
CA GLU A 127 -4.87 7.89 -4.12
C GLU A 127 -3.79 8.83 -3.57
N TYR A 128 -2.62 8.28 -3.21
CA TYR A 128 -1.48 9.07 -2.77
C TYR A 128 -0.96 10.02 -3.87
N ILE A 129 -0.93 9.56 -5.12
CA ILE A 129 -0.55 10.41 -6.26
C ILE A 129 -1.56 11.55 -6.42
N LEU A 130 -2.86 11.27 -6.37
CA LEU A 130 -3.90 12.29 -6.48
C LEU A 130 -3.82 13.31 -5.34
N GLU A 131 -3.58 12.85 -4.11
CA GLU A 131 -3.39 13.73 -2.96
C GLU A 131 -2.15 14.62 -3.12
N LYS A 132 -1.04 14.05 -3.60
CA LYS A 132 0.19 14.79 -3.90
C LYS A 132 -0.05 15.87 -4.95
N GLU A 133 -0.71 15.52 -6.06
CA GLU A 133 -1.03 16.48 -7.14
C GLU A 133 -1.97 17.59 -6.67
N LYS A 134 -2.95 17.29 -5.80
CA LYS A 134 -3.80 18.30 -5.17
C LYS A 134 -2.98 19.27 -4.32
N LYS A 135 -2.11 18.75 -3.45
CA LYS A 135 -1.23 19.59 -2.61
C LYS A 135 -0.30 20.46 -3.46
N GLU A 136 0.22 19.92 -4.56
CA GLU A 136 1.08 20.67 -5.48
C GLU A 136 0.31 21.76 -6.24
N ALA A 137 -0.93 21.48 -6.66
CA ALA A 137 -1.81 22.49 -7.27
C ALA A 137 -2.15 23.62 -6.29
N ASP A 138 -2.43 23.28 -5.03
CA ASP A 138 -2.69 24.27 -3.97
C ASP A 138 -1.45 25.11 -3.67
N ARG A 139 -0.26 24.48 -3.61
CA ARG A 139 1.02 25.18 -3.45
C ARG A 139 1.23 26.22 -4.54
N LYS A 140 1.03 25.84 -5.81
CA LYS A 140 1.17 26.74 -6.96
C LYS A 140 0.16 27.89 -6.93
N ARG A 141 -1.08 27.62 -6.50
CA ARG A 141 -2.11 28.67 -6.35
C ARG A 141 -1.72 29.69 -5.29
N ILE A 142 -1.24 29.23 -4.13
CA ILE A 142 -0.78 30.09 -3.04
C ILE A 142 0.43 30.92 -3.49
N GLU A 143 1.38 30.30 -4.19
CA GLU A 143 2.55 30.99 -4.75
C GLU A 143 2.15 32.09 -5.75
N ALA A 144 1.25 31.79 -6.68
CA ALA A 144 0.74 32.77 -7.63
C ALA A 144 -0.04 33.91 -6.95
N GLN A 145 -0.83 33.60 -5.91
CA GLN A 145 -1.53 34.62 -5.12
C GLN A 145 -0.54 35.53 -4.40
N GLY A 146 0.50 34.96 -3.77
CA GLY A 146 1.55 35.72 -3.10
C GLY A 146 2.31 36.66 -4.05
N ILE A 147 2.62 36.20 -5.27
CA ILE A 147 3.24 37.04 -6.30
C ILE A 147 2.28 38.15 -6.75
N SER A 148 1.00 37.84 -6.96
CA SER A 148 -0.01 38.84 -7.33
C SER A 148 -0.15 39.95 -6.28
N ASP A 149 -0.23 39.56 -5.00
CA ASP A 149 -0.39 40.51 -3.91
C ASP A 149 0.88 41.32 -3.68
N ALA A 150 2.06 40.71 -3.79
CA ALA A 150 3.34 41.43 -3.77
C ALA A 150 3.40 42.47 -4.90
N ASN A 151 3.03 42.09 -6.13
CA ASN A 151 3.00 43.01 -7.27
C ASN A 151 2.01 44.16 -7.05
N LYS A 152 0.83 43.92 -6.46
CA LYS A 152 -0.12 44.98 -6.12
C LYS A 152 0.44 45.93 -5.06
N ILE A 153 1.08 45.40 -4.01
CA ILE A 153 1.70 46.22 -2.95
C ILE A 153 2.82 47.08 -3.54
N ILE A 154 3.67 46.50 -4.40
CA ILE A 154 4.72 47.24 -5.11
C ILE A 154 4.11 48.31 -6.01
N ALA A 155 3.13 47.97 -6.84
CA ALA A 155 2.46 48.94 -7.71
C ALA A 155 1.85 50.11 -6.94
N ASN A 156 1.22 49.82 -5.79
CA ASN A 156 0.65 50.85 -4.93
C ASN A 156 1.72 51.70 -4.20
N SER A 157 2.89 51.13 -3.89
CA SER A 157 3.99 51.86 -3.23
C SER A 157 4.83 52.68 -4.21
N LEU A 158 4.81 52.35 -5.51
CA LEU A 158 5.41 53.11 -6.60
C LEU A 158 4.58 54.38 -6.90
N THR A 159 4.52 55.30 -5.95
CA THR A 159 4.00 56.66 -6.18
C THR A 159 4.92 57.42 -7.13
N SER A 160 4.35 58.31 -7.96
CA SER A 160 5.13 59.11 -8.92
C SER A 160 6.28 59.87 -8.25
N GLN A 161 6.07 60.40 -7.05
CA GLN A 161 7.09 61.09 -6.25
C GLN A 161 8.21 60.15 -5.79
N TYR A 162 7.89 58.91 -5.40
CA TYR A 162 8.90 57.91 -5.02
C TYR A 162 9.73 57.46 -6.23
N LEU A 163 9.09 57.24 -7.39
CA LEU A 163 9.78 56.95 -8.64
C LEU A 163 10.70 58.10 -9.08
N THR A 164 10.25 59.36 -8.96
CA THR A 164 11.08 60.54 -9.23
C THR A 164 12.27 60.60 -8.28
N TRP A 165 12.07 60.41 -6.97
CA TRP A 165 13.16 60.38 -5.99
C TRP A 165 14.15 59.22 -6.25
N TYR A 166 13.65 58.01 -6.49
CA TYR A 166 14.48 56.83 -6.80
C TYR A 166 15.28 57.00 -8.09
N TRP A 167 14.70 57.66 -9.09
CA TRP A 167 15.39 58.03 -10.32
C TRP A 167 16.52 59.04 -10.04
N ILE A 168 16.22 60.17 -9.37
CA ILE A 168 17.23 61.19 -9.03
C ILE A 168 18.38 60.59 -8.21
N SER A 169 18.07 59.75 -7.22
CA SER A 169 19.08 59.13 -6.35
C SER A 169 19.98 58.12 -7.07
N ASN A 170 19.55 57.54 -8.20
CA ASN A 170 20.37 56.62 -8.99
C ASN A 170 21.15 57.31 -10.11
N LEU A 171 20.84 58.57 -10.44
CA LEU A 171 21.65 59.35 -11.39
C LEU A 171 23.08 59.57 -10.88
N ASP A 172 23.24 59.71 -9.56
CA ASP A 172 24.54 59.95 -8.92
C ASP A 172 25.51 58.75 -9.01
N LYS A 173 25.00 57.56 -9.36
CA LYS A 173 25.79 56.31 -9.43
C LYS A 173 26.30 55.98 -10.83
N HIS A 174 25.85 56.68 -11.89
CA HIS A 174 26.26 56.42 -13.26
C HIS A 174 26.63 57.72 -14.01
N ASN A 175 27.90 58.13 -13.93
CA ASN A 175 28.45 59.36 -14.54
C ASN A 175 28.46 59.40 -16.09
N SER A 176 27.93 58.39 -16.79
CA SER A 176 28.11 58.21 -18.24
C SER A 176 26.82 58.06 -19.04
N VAL A 177 25.66 58.35 -18.48
CA VAL A 177 24.37 58.30 -19.20
C VAL A 177 23.79 59.70 -19.37
N ILE A 178 23.76 60.18 -20.62
CA ILE A 178 23.10 61.46 -20.99
C ILE A 178 21.63 61.15 -21.28
N TYR A 179 20.73 61.67 -20.46
CA TYR A 179 19.28 61.53 -20.66
C TYR A 179 18.67 62.82 -21.20
N VAL A 180 17.97 62.73 -22.34
CA VAL A 180 17.25 63.84 -22.98
C VAL A 180 15.77 63.77 -22.56
N PRO A 181 15.25 64.75 -21.82
CA PRO A 181 13.83 64.77 -21.48
C PRO A 181 13.01 65.13 -22.72
N ILE A 182 12.11 64.23 -23.14
CA ILE A 182 11.11 64.50 -24.18
C ILE A 182 9.76 64.52 -23.46
N GLY A 183 9.34 65.71 -23.00
CA GLY A 183 8.08 65.95 -22.30
C GLY A 183 8.02 67.35 -21.67
N ASP A 184 6.83 67.94 -21.55
CA ASP A 184 6.65 69.24 -20.90
C ASP A 184 7.07 69.17 -19.42
N ASN A 185 7.96 70.09 -19.01
CA ASN A 185 8.62 70.20 -17.70
C ASN A 185 9.77 69.22 -17.39
N GLY A 186 10.44 68.65 -18.40
CA GLY A 186 11.70 67.95 -18.18
C GLY A 186 11.57 66.55 -17.57
N MET A 187 10.35 66.01 -17.53
CA MET A 187 10.09 64.63 -17.11
C MET A 187 10.30 63.66 -18.29
N PRO A 188 10.98 62.52 -18.09
CA PRO A 188 11.02 61.47 -19.09
C PRO A 188 9.61 60.87 -19.27
N MET A 189 9.10 60.88 -20.51
CA MET A 189 7.88 60.17 -20.86
C MET A 189 8.13 58.65 -20.79
N PHE A 190 7.51 57.98 -19.83
CA PHE A 190 7.42 56.52 -19.83
C PHE A 190 6.34 56.13 -20.86
N LYS A 191 6.76 55.52 -21.97
CA LYS A 191 5.82 55.00 -22.97
C LYS A 191 4.96 53.92 -22.31
N ASN A 192 3.66 54.18 -22.20
CA ASN A 192 2.69 53.18 -21.77
C ASN A 192 2.68 52.07 -22.84
N VAL A 193 2.96 50.82 -22.45
CA VAL A 193 3.17 49.70 -23.40
C VAL A 193 1.85 49.08 -23.87
N ASP A 194 0.70 49.56 -23.37
CA ASP A 194 -0.61 48.96 -23.63
C ASP A 194 -1.34 49.42 -24.92
N SER A 195 -0.69 50.13 -25.84
CA SER A 195 -1.33 50.58 -27.09
C SER A 195 -0.54 50.25 -28.36
N VAL A 196 0.04 49.06 -28.44
CA VAL A 196 0.55 48.49 -29.70
C VAL A 196 -0.21 47.19 -30.01
N ARG A 197 -1.49 47.31 -30.35
CA ARG A 197 -2.22 46.41 -31.28
C ARG A 197 -3.70 46.77 -31.36
N THR A 198 -3.99 47.79 -32.15
CA THR A 198 -5.24 47.91 -32.88
C THR A 198 -4.92 48.91 -33.96
N ASP A 199 -4.74 48.42 -35.19
CA ASP A 199 -4.94 49.14 -36.47
C ASP A 199 -4.28 48.34 -37.60
N ILE A 200 -4.85 47.17 -37.91
CA ILE A 200 -4.91 46.68 -39.29
C ILE A 200 -6.29 46.04 -39.47
N VAL A 201 -7.29 46.89 -39.72
CA VAL A 201 -8.58 46.46 -40.30
C VAL A 201 -8.56 46.96 -41.74
N THR A 202 -8.62 45.97 -42.66
CA THR A 202 -9.11 46.03 -44.04
C THR A 202 -8.60 47.11 -44.99
N ASN A 203 -7.97 46.67 -46.08
CA ASN A 203 -8.55 46.97 -47.39
C ASN A 203 -8.36 45.81 -48.37
N VAL A 204 -9.48 45.45 -48.99
CA VAL A 204 -9.67 44.45 -50.03
C VAL A 204 -9.23 45.06 -51.38
N THR A 205 -8.97 44.18 -52.34
CA THR A 205 -9.12 44.33 -53.81
C THR A 205 -7.89 44.65 -54.68
N ASN A 206 -7.48 43.59 -55.40
CA ASN A 206 -7.43 43.46 -56.86
C ASN A 206 -6.11 43.68 -57.64
N SER A 207 -5.74 42.58 -58.33
CA SER A 207 -5.20 42.41 -59.71
C SER A 207 -3.86 43.11 -60.07
N THR A 208 -2.98 42.61 -60.94
CA THR A 208 -3.03 41.64 -62.04
C THR A 208 -1.57 41.30 -62.40
N GLY A 209 -1.31 40.09 -62.91
CA GLY A 209 -0.01 39.71 -63.50
C GLY A 209 0.12 38.20 -63.62
#